data_AF-A0A5J4P4X4-F1
#
_entry.id   AF-A0A5J4P4X4-F1
#
_cell.length_a   1.000
_cell.length_b   1.000
_cell.length_c   1.000
_cell.angle_alpha   90.00
_cell.angle_beta   90.00
_cell.angle_gamma   90.00
#
_symmetry.space_group_name_H-M   'P 1'
#
loop_
_entity.id
_entity.type
_entity.pdbx_description
1 polymer ?
#
loop_
_entity_poly.entity_id
_entity_poly.type
_entity_poly.pdbx_seq_one_letter_code
_entity_poly.pdbx_strand_id
1 'polypeptide(L)'
;MDFVLAIPNRVVDTFYSISNYIVLFTLSLGKWPFWLSPRQALVIPVVSAFDQYAIGVRDRLHAAGFMAAVDTDPGRTLNKKIRTGQLAQYNFILVTGEKEATSGTVNVRTRDNKVHGEHPVDHVIERFRALAASKTLEAEQEY
;
A
#
# COMPACT_ATOMS: atom_id res chain seq x y z
N MET A 1 12.32 -13.90 -46.28
CA MET A 1 12.88 -12.53 -46.34
C MET A 1 12.18 -11.69 -45.28
N ASP A 2 12.66 -11.89 -44.06
CA ASP A 2 12.74 -11.01 -42.88
C ASP A 2 11.84 -9.77 -42.80
N PHE A 3 10.68 -9.95 -42.17
CA PHE A 3 9.84 -8.86 -41.65
C PHE A 3 10.33 -8.35 -40.27
N VAL A 4 11.52 -8.76 -39.81
CA VAL A 4 12.02 -8.55 -38.44
C VAL A 4 12.89 -7.29 -38.28
N LEU A 5 13.27 -6.62 -39.35
CA LEU A 5 14.24 -5.51 -39.31
C LEU A 5 13.61 -4.13 -39.54
N ALA A 6 12.80 -3.64 -38.60
CA ALA A 6 12.59 -2.20 -38.38
C ALA A 6 11.73 -1.89 -37.14
N ILE A 7 11.88 -2.62 -36.04
CA ILE A 7 11.29 -2.15 -34.78
C ILE A 7 12.24 -1.08 -34.22
N PRO A 8 11.82 0.20 -34.10
CA PRO A 8 12.68 1.25 -33.57
C PRO A 8 13.13 0.87 -32.16
N ASN A 9 14.40 1.11 -31.80
CA ASN A 9 14.97 0.71 -30.50
C ASN A 9 14.07 1.08 -29.31
N ARG A 10 13.37 2.23 -29.36
CA ARG A 10 12.37 2.61 -28.35
C ARG A 10 11.26 1.58 -28.12
N VAL A 11 10.76 0.92 -29.16
CA VAL A 11 9.70 -0.09 -29.04
C VAL A 11 10.29 -1.38 -28.47
N VAL A 12 11.50 -1.78 -28.88
CA VAL A 12 12.20 -2.94 -28.29
C VAL A 12 12.51 -2.70 -26.81
N ASP A 13 13.00 -1.52 -26.45
CA ASP A 13 13.29 -1.11 -25.07
C ASP A 13 12.02 -1.08 -24.21
N THR A 14 10.90 -0.60 -24.77
CA THR A 14 9.61 -0.56 -24.08
C THR A 14 9.05 -1.97 -23.88
N PHE A 15 9.17 -2.86 -24.88
CA PHE A 15 8.79 -4.25 -24.75
C PHE A 15 9.64 -4.99 -23.70
N TYR A 16 10.96 -4.79 -23.72
CA TYR A 16 11.87 -5.38 -22.73
C TYR A 16 11.58 -4.88 -21.31
N SER A 17 11.25 -3.60 -21.18
CA SER A 17 10.80 -2.97 -19.93
C SER A 17 9.52 -3.61 -19.42
N ILE A 18 8.46 -3.69 -20.24
CA ILE A 18 7.18 -4.31 -19.87
C ILE A 18 7.34 -5.79 -19.51
N SER A 19 8.13 -6.54 -20.30
CA SER A 19 8.44 -7.95 -20.00
C SER A 19 9.11 -8.11 -18.64
N ASN A 20 10.03 -7.22 -18.26
CA ASN A 20 10.65 -7.23 -16.93
C ASN A 20 9.64 -6.98 -15.79
N TYR A 21 8.67 -6.07 -15.97
CA TYR A 21 7.61 -5.87 -14.97
C TYR A 21 6.72 -7.11 -14.80
N ILE A 22 6.40 -7.80 -15.89
CA ILE A 22 5.62 -9.05 -15.86
C ILE A 22 6.42 -10.15 -15.15
N VAL A 23 7.72 -10.27 -15.42
CA VAL A 23 8.58 -11.24 -14.72
C VAL A 23 8.64 -10.93 -13.22
N LEU A 24 8.73 -9.66 -12.82
CA LEU A 24 8.70 -9.25 -11.41
C LEU A 24 7.40 -9.71 -10.71
N PHE A 25 6.26 -9.57 -11.39
CA PHE A 25 4.96 -10.05 -10.90
C PHE A 25 4.90 -11.57 -10.75
N THR A 26 5.45 -12.32 -11.71
CA THR A 26 5.50 -13.80 -11.64
C THR A 26 6.42 -14.28 -10.52
N LEU A 27 7.56 -13.61 -10.30
CA LEU A 27 8.52 -13.94 -9.26
C LEU A 27 8.04 -13.57 -7.85
N SER A 28 7.27 -12.49 -7.70
CA SER A 28 6.81 -12.02 -6.40
C SER A 28 5.60 -12.79 -5.84
N LEU A 29 5.15 -13.84 -6.52
CA LEU A 29 4.04 -14.71 -6.09
C LEU A 29 2.76 -13.93 -5.72
N GLY A 30 2.51 -12.79 -6.40
CA GLY A 30 1.36 -11.92 -6.14
C GLY A 30 1.57 -10.85 -5.05
N LYS A 31 2.77 -10.75 -4.45
CA LYS A 31 3.16 -9.65 -3.56
C LYS A 31 3.67 -8.47 -4.38
N TRP A 32 2.84 -7.45 -4.52
CA TRP A 32 3.28 -6.22 -5.21
C TRP A 32 4.28 -5.44 -4.35
N PRO A 33 5.38 -4.92 -4.92
CA PRO A 33 6.22 -3.95 -4.23
C PRO A 33 5.43 -2.65 -4.04
N PHE A 34 5.70 -1.92 -2.95
CA PHE A 34 4.90 -0.77 -2.54
C PHE A 34 4.70 0.28 -3.65
N TRP A 35 5.74 0.59 -4.42
CA TRP A 35 5.71 1.61 -5.47
C TRP A 35 4.89 1.21 -6.70
N LEU A 36 4.60 -0.08 -6.89
CA LEU A 36 3.82 -0.61 -8.03
C LEU A 36 2.44 -1.13 -7.59
N SER A 37 2.21 -1.25 -6.29
CA SER A 37 0.99 -1.85 -5.76
C SER A 37 -0.23 -0.97 -6.02
N PRO A 38 -1.34 -1.53 -6.55
CA PRO A 38 -2.61 -0.83 -6.62
C PRO A 38 -3.32 -0.75 -5.25
N ARG A 39 -2.79 -1.44 -4.23
CA ARG A 39 -3.34 -1.55 -2.87
C ARG A 39 -2.24 -1.22 -1.86
N GLN A 40 -1.87 0.05 -1.78
CA GLN A 40 -0.74 0.47 -0.94
C GLN A 40 -1.12 0.50 0.54
N ALA A 41 -2.28 1.05 0.87
CA ALA A 41 -2.72 1.18 2.26
C ALA A 41 -4.20 0.86 2.47
N LEU A 42 -4.52 0.15 3.55
CA LEU A 42 -5.88 -0.05 4.03
C LEU A 42 -6.04 0.58 5.41
N VAL A 43 -6.91 1.56 5.55
CA VAL A 43 -7.26 2.18 6.83
C VAL A 43 -8.43 1.44 7.46
N ILE A 44 -8.30 1.05 8.71
CA ILE A 44 -9.32 0.28 9.45
C ILE A 44 -9.64 0.99 10.76
N PRO A 45 -10.86 1.52 10.93
CA PRO A 45 -11.33 1.98 12.23
C PRO A 45 -11.63 0.80 13.16
N VAL A 46 -11.30 0.94 14.44
CA VAL A 46 -11.56 -0.07 15.48
C VAL A 46 -13.06 -0.19 15.75
N VAL A 47 -13.76 0.95 15.76
CA VAL A 47 -15.22 1.06 15.91
C VAL A 47 -15.75 2.15 14.98
N SER A 48 -17.04 2.08 14.64
CA SER A 48 -17.69 3.00 13.69
C SER A 48 -17.65 4.47 14.12
N ALA A 49 -17.49 4.76 15.42
CA ALA A 49 -17.32 6.11 15.92
C ALA A 49 -16.10 6.84 15.32
N PHE A 50 -15.10 6.10 14.84
CA PHE A 50 -13.88 6.65 14.24
C PHE A 50 -13.84 6.54 12.71
N ASP A 51 -14.96 6.18 12.06
CA ASP A 51 -15.03 6.06 10.60
C ASP A 51 -14.66 7.36 9.89
N GLN A 52 -15.12 8.51 10.41
CA GLN A 52 -14.79 9.82 9.83
C GLN A 52 -13.29 10.13 9.90
N TYR A 53 -12.64 9.78 11.02
CA TYR A 53 -11.20 9.93 11.16
C TYR A 53 -10.44 9.02 10.18
N ALA A 54 -10.85 7.75 10.06
CA ALA A 54 -10.27 6.81 9.10
C ALA A 54 -10.40 7.30 7.64
N ILE A 55 -11.57 7.85 7.28
CA ILE A 55 -11.80 8.48 5.98
C ILE A 55 -10.86 9.67 5.77
N GLY A 56 -10.71 10.54 6.76
CA GLY A 56 -9.78 11.68 6.69
C GLY A 56 -8.32 11.25 6.51
N VAL A 57 -7.87 10.20 7.20
CA VAL A 57 -6.54 9.61 7.00
C VAL A 57 -6.37 9.12 5.57
N ARG A 58 -7.36 8.40 5.02
CA ARG A 58 -7.35 7.94 3.63
C ARG A 58 -7.29 9.11 2.65
N ASP A 59 -8.07 10.15 2.87
CA ASP A 59 -8.10 11.33 2.00
C ASP A 59 -6.75 12.04 1.97
N ARG A 60 -6.06 12.14 3.11
CA ARG A 60 -4.70 12.68 3.20
C ARG A 60 -3.68 11.84 2.43
N LEU A 61 -3.75 10.51 2.55
CA LEU A 61 -2.90 9.59 1.79
C LEU A 61 -3.16 9.71 0.28
N HIS A 62 -4.43 9.81 -0.11
CA HIS A 62 -4.82 9.97 -1.51
C HIS A 62 -4.36 11.32 -2.08
N ALA A 63 -4.48 12.41 -1.31
CA ALA A 63 -3.96 13.72 -1.68
C ALA A 63 -2.42 13.73 -1.83
N ALA A 64 -1.73 12.86 -1.09
CA ALA A 64 -0.28 12.64 -1.24
C ALA A 64 0.10 11.75 -2.43
N GLY A 65 -0.89 11.23 -3.20
CA GLY A 65 -0.69 10.41 -4.38
C GLY A 65 -0.66 8.89 -4.14
N PHE A 66 -1.06 8.43 -2.94
CA PHE A 66 -1.07 7.01 -2.59
C PHE A 66 -2.45 6.36 -2.76
N MET A 67 -2.44 5.08 -3.15
CA MET A 67 -3.63 4.24 -3.29
C MET A 67 -4.06 3.69 -1.93
N ALA A 68 -4.91 4.45 -1.24
CA ALA A 68 -5.46 4.10 0.07
C ALA A 68 -6.97 3.83 0.02
N ALA A 69 -7.42 2.80 0.74
CA ALA A 69 -8.83 2.46 0.93
C ALA A 69 -9.20 2.46 2.43
N VAL A 70 -10.50 2.46 2.74
CA VAL A 70 -11.01 2.33 4.13
C VAL A 70 -11.94 1.13 4.23
N ASP A 71 -11.87 0.38 5.35
CA ASP A 71 -12.82 -0.69 5.68
C ASP A 71 -13.67 -0.34 6.92
N THR A 72 -14.81 0.32 6.68
CA THR A 72 -15.76 0.74 7.72
C THR A 72 -16.84 -0.30 8.03
N ASP A 73 -16.75 -1.54 7.51
CA ASP A 73 -17.82 -2.54 7.67
C ASP A 73 -18.10 -2.84 9.16
N PRO A 74 -19.28 -2.50 9.71
CA PRO A 74 -19.57 -2.68 11.13
C PRO A 74 -19.81 -4.16 11.50
N GLY A 75 -20.06 -5.04 10.52
CA GLY A 75 -20.33 -6.46 10.73
C GLY A 75 -19.07 -7.33 10.85
N ARG A 76 -17.87 -6.77 10.66
CA ARG A 76 -16.60 -7.50 10.74
C ARG A 76 -15.75 -7.02 11.93
N THR A 77 -15.24 -7.98 12.69
CA THR A 77 -14.27 -7.71 13.77
C THR A 77 -12.98 -7.11 13.20
N LEU A 78 -12.27 -6.31 14.00
CA LEU A 78 -10.98 -5.72 13.63
C LEU A 78 -10.00 -6.76 13.07
N ASN A 79 -9.82 -7.89 13.76
CA ASN A 79 -8.94 -8.97 13.32
C ASN A 79 -9.36 -9.55 11.96
N LYS A 80 -10.66 -9.68 11.71
CA LYS A 80 -11.18 -10.15 10.42
C LYS A 80 -10.87 -9.14 9.31
N LYS A 81 -11.06 -7.84 9.55
CA LYS A 81 -10.70 -6.78 8.59
C LYS A 81 -9.20 -6.75 8.30
N ILE A 82 -8.35 -6.84 9.33
CA ILE A 82 -6.88 -6.92 9.17
C ILE A 82 -6.52 -8.12 8.30
N ARG A 83 -7.06 -9.31 8.61
CA ARG A 83 -6.82 -10.51 7.82
C ARG A 83 -7.30 -10.37 6.37
N THR A 84 -8.46 -9.75 6.14
CA THR A 84 -8.95 -9.45 4.79
C THR A 84 -7.97 -8.54 4.04
N GLY A 85 -7.45 -7.49 4.69
CA GLY A 85 -6.43 -6.61 4.11
C GLY A 85 -5.14 -7.36 3.73
N GLN A 86 -4.66 -8.23 4.61
CA GLN A 86 -3.47 -9.06 4.37
C GLN A 86 -3.68 -10.01 3.18
N LEU A 87 -4.82 -10.71 3.14
CA LEU A 87 -5.16 -11.61 2.04
C LEU A 87 -5.32 -10.87 0.70
N ALA A 88 -5.86 -9.65 0.73
CA ALA A 88 -5.95 -8.78 -0.43
C ALA A 88 -4.60 -8.14 -0.85
N GLN A 89 -3.51 -8.46 -0.15
CA GLN A 89 -2.15 -8.02 -0.41
C GLN A 89 -1.93 -6.50 -0.28
N TYR A 90 -2.65 -5.85 0.65
CA TYR A 90 -2.33 -4.45 1.00
C TYR A 90 -0.97 -4.38 1.67
N ASN A 91 -0.04 -3.55 1.16
CA ASN A 91 1.31 -3.44 1.72
C ASN A 91 1.28 -3.01 3.20
N PHE A 92 0.49 -1.97 3.50
CA PHE A 92 0.31 -1.44 4.85
C PHE A 92 -1.16 -1.46 5.27
N ILE A 93 -1.38 -1.74 6.55
CA ILE A 93 -2.67 -1.70 7.21
C ILE A 93 -2.55 -0.69 8.35
N LEU A 94 -3.38 0.34 8.31
CA LEU A 94 -3.37 1.47 9.23
C LEU A 94 -4.60 1.37 10.13
N VAL A 95 -4.40 1.04 11.40
CA VAL A 95 -5.50 0.91 12.37
C VAL A 95 -5.72 2.24 13.08
N THR A 96 -6.98 2.63 13.24
CA THR A 96 -7.39 3.88 13.87
C THR A 96 -8.43 3.63 14.97
N GLY A 97 -8.09 3.94 16.21
CA GLY A 97 -9.02 3.92 17.34
C GLY A 97 -9.16 5.30 17.98
N GLU A 98 -9.63 5.31 19.23
CA GLU A 98 -9.82 6.53 20.01
C GLU A 98 -8.50 7.27 20.26
N LYS A 99 -7.48 6.52 20.66
CA LYS A 99 -6.13 7.06 20.91
C LYS A 99 -5.56 7.72 19.66
N GLU A 100 -5.69 7.04 18.53
CA GLU A 100 -5.18 7.50 17.24
C GLU A 100 -5.93 8.73 16.73
N ALA A 101 -7.25 8.74 16.85
CA ALA A 101 -8.09 9.88 16.46
C ALA A 101 -7.78 11.13 17.28
N THR A 102 -7.56 10.97 18.59
CA THR A 102 -7.22 12.08 19.49
C THR A 102 -5.82 12.63 19.22
N SER A 103 -4.88 11.76 18.89
CA SER A 103 -3.46 12.13 18.72
C SER A 103 -3.09 12.50 17.29
N GLY A 104 -3.99 12.33 16.31
CA GLY A 104 -3.69 12.54 14.90
C GLY A 104 -2.70 11.49 14.34
N THR A 105 -2.71 10.29 14.90
CA THR A 105 -1.80 9.19 14.59
C THR A 105 -2.53 8.01 13.94
N VAL A 106 -1.78 6.98 13.56
CA VAL A 106 -2.26 5.68 13.09
C VAL A 106 -1.37 4.58 13.65
N ASN A 107 -1.94 3.41 13.92
CA ASN A 107 -1.15 2.23 14.24
C ASN A 107 -0.80 1.47 12.96
N VAL A 108 0.50 1.41 12.62
CA VAL A 108 0.99 0.88 11.35
C VAL A 108 1.32 -0.59 11.47
N ARG A 109 0.78 -1.38 10.55
CA ARG A 109 1.03 -2.81 10.40
C ARG A 109 1.37 -3.13 8.95
N THR A 110 2.18 -4.16 8.75
CA THR A 110 2.49 -4.67 7.39
C THR A 110 1.60 -5.83 6.99
N ARG A 111 1.60 -6.16 5.70
CA ARG A 111 0.91 -7.35 5.17
C ARG A 111 1.37 -8.66 5.81
N ASP A 112 2.63 -8.73 6.24
CA ASP A 112 3.23 -9.90 6.92
C ASP A 112 2.99 -9.89 8.44
N ASN A 113 2.03 -9.07 8.90
CA ASN A 113 1.60 -8.95 10.29
C ASN A 113 2.65 -8.40 11.27
N LYS A 114 3.69 -7.72 10.77
CA LYS A 114 4.62 -6.96 11.60
C LYS A 114 3.94 -5.66 12.06
N VAL A 115 4.07 -5.34 13.35
CA VAL A 115 3.51 -4.12 13.94
C VAL A 115 4.64 -3.12 14.12
N HIS A 116 4.52 -1.95 13.50
CA HIS A 116 5.48 -0.85 13.63
C HIS A 116 5.04 0.20 14.66
N GLY A 117 3.87 0.00 15.28
CA GLY A 117 3.36 0.85 16.35
C GLY A 117 2.66 2.09 15.85
N GLU A 118 2.53 3.07 16.73
CA GLU A 118 1.80 4.30 16.49
C GLU A 118 2.70 5.38 15.87
N HIS A 119 2.24 6.00 14.78
CA HIS A 119 2.95 7.05 14.06
C HIS A 119 2.01 8.19 13.68
N PRO A 120 2.46 9.46 13.72
CA PRO A 120 1.71 10.58 13.15
C PRO A 120 1.39 10.34 11.67
N VAL A 121 0.21 10.74 11.21
CA VAL A 121 -0.21 10.54 9.81
C VAL A 121 0.76 11.20 8.83
N ASP A 122 1.29 12.39 9.16
CA ASP A 122 2.29 13.07 8.34
C ASP A 122 3.60 12.27 8.22
N HIS A 123 4.07 11.69 9.32
CA HIS A 123 5.26 10.84 9.30
C HIS A 123 5.03 9.62 8.40
N VAL A 124 3.86 8.98 8.45
CA VAL A 124 3.53 7.86 7.56
C VAL A 124 3.58 8.27 6.09
N ILE A 125 3.05 9.45 5.74
CA ILE A 125 3.11 9.98 4.36
C ILE A 125 4.55 10.20 3.92
N GLU A 126 5.41 10.77 4.77
CA GLU A 126 6.83 10.96 4.48
C GLU A 126 7.56 9.62 4.26
N ARG A 127 7.30 8.63 5.13
CA ARG A 127 7.86 7.29 4.98
C ARG A 127 7.40 6.63 3.68
N PHE A 128 6.12 6.75 3.33
CA PHE A 128 5.60 6.23 2.06
C PHE A 128 6.26 6.90 0.85
N ARG A 129 6.53 8.21 0.90
CA ARG A 129 7.27 8.89 -0.18
C ARG A 129 8.69 8.34 -0.31
N ALA A 130 9.39 8.13 0.80
CA ALA A 130 10.73 7.55 0.79
C ALA A 130 10.73 6.13 0.18
N LEU A 131 9.78 5.28 0.58
CA LEU A 131 9.63 3.91 0.05
C LEU A 131 9.23 3.89 -1.43
N ALA A 132 8.39 4.82 -1.87
CA ALA A 132 8.03 4.96 -3.28
C ALA A 132 9.24 5.42 -4.12
N ALA A 133 10.09 6.29 -3.57
CA ALA A 133 11.28 6.81 -4.24
C ALA A 133 12.43 5.79 -4.29
N SER A 134 12.62 4.99 -3.23
CA SER A 134 13.68 3.97 -3.19
C SER A 134 13.47 2.84 -4.20
N LYS A 135 12.21 2.61 -4.61
CA LYS A 135 11.79 1.52 -5.50
C LYS A 135 12.21 0.14 -4.98
N THR A 136 12.38 0.00 -3.66
CA THR A 136 12.74 -1.28 -3.03
C THR A 136 11.66 -2.33 -3.30
N LEU A 137 12.10 -3.58 -3.49
CA LEU A 137 11.22 -4.74 -3.61
C LEU A 137 10.55 -5.10 -2.27
N GLU A 138 11.23 -4.87 -1.14
CA GLU A 138 10.81 -5.29 0.21
C GLU A 138 10.53 -4.10 1.14
N ALA A 139 9.69 -3.17 0.68
CA ALA A 139 9.37 -1.94 1.40
C ALA A 139 8.82 -2.17 2.82
N GLU A 140 8.18 -3.32 3.09
CA GLU A 140 7.67 -3.64 4.43
C GLU A 140 8.76 -3.94 5.47
N GLN A 141 9.96 -4.34 5.05
CA GLN A 141 11.08 -4.58 5.96
C GLN A 141 11.84 -3.29 6.30
N GLU A 142 11.89 -2.36 5.34
CA GLU A 142 12.58 -1.07 5.43
C GLU A 142 11.74 0.04 6.09
N TYR A 143 10.46 -0.25 6.37
CA TYR A 143 9.57 0.66 7.08
C TYR A 143 10.05 0.93 8.51
#